data_AF-A0A3N4KGJ2-F1
#
_entry.id   AF-A0A3N4KGJ2-F1
#
_cell.length_a   1.000
_cell.length_b   1.000
_cell.length_c   1.000
_cell.angle_alpha   90.00
_cell.angle_beta   90.00
_cell.angle_gamma   90.00
#
_symmetry.space_group_name_H-M   'P 1'
#
loop_
_entity.id
_entity.type
_entity.pdbx_description
1 polymer ?
#
loop_
_entity_poly.entity_id
_entity_poly.type
_entity_poly.pdbx_seq_one_letter_code
_entity_poly.pdbx_strand_id
1 'polypeptide(L)'
;MRIIAAVGEEESYGGECDAPRAQEVPGQEVLEETAPEETLPENDGALTQRHQSSWTQKLADIPYQDIGDVLAINSFVPLLLIRELLPLMGHPPPTSTSTTQAPEDKPTKPAGYIINVSSREGLSEASPDASIKGGHHVHTNMSKAALNMITETEAHPAWAGRRVAMNSVDPGFMSAADGSECPIGWADGAARVLWCVAKGEVEGEAVWGRFLKHFGGVEAVVRGV
;
A
#
# COMPACT_ATOMS: atom_id res chain seq x y z
N MET A 1 3.42 -2.68 -19.76
CA MET A 1 3.02 -2.97 -18.37
C MET A 1 2.49 -1.68 -17.77
N ARG A 2 1.16 -1.54 -17.63
CA ARG A 2 0.55 -0.32 -17.05
C ARG A 2 0.56 -0.51 -15.54
N ILE A 3 1.34 0.29 -14.82
CA ILE A 3 1.26 0.31 -13.35
C ILE A 3 -0.06 1.00 -13.00
N ILE A 4 -1.08 0.21 -12.64
CA ILE A 4 -2.32 0.72 -12.05
C ILE A 4 -2.03 0.91 -10.56
N ALA A 5 -1.36 2.02 -10.23
CA ALA A 5 -1.33 2.50 -8.86
C ALA A 5 -2.70 3.10 -8.55
N ALA A 6 -3.35 2.60 -7.51
CA ALA A 6 -4.58 3.18 -6.99
C ALA A 6 -4.27 4.56 -6.41
N VAL A 7 -4.45 5.60 -7.22
CA VAL A 7 -4.45 7.00 -6.79
C VAL A 7 -5.85 7.25 -6.25
N GLY A 8 -6.14 6.79 -5.03
CA GLY A 8 -7.49 6.84 -4.45
C GLY A 8 -7.95 8.27 -4.20
N GLU A 9 -8.74 8.86 -5.09
CA GLU A 9 -9.35 10.19 -4.88
C GLU A 9 -10.19 10.17 -3.58
N GLU A 10 -9.81 11.03 -2.63
CA GLU A 10 -10.68 11.39 -1.51
C GLU A 10 -11.56 12.54 -2.02
N GLU A 11 -12.80 12.26 -2.44
CA GLU A 11 -13.76 13.31 -2.79
C GLU A 11 -13.83 14.32 -1.63
N SER A 12 -13.57 15.58 -1.99
CA SER A 12 -13.36 16.73 -1.11
C SER A 12 -14.35 16.80 0.06
N TYR A 13 -13.87 16.57 1.27
CA TYR A 13 -14.56 17.06 2.47
C TYR A 13 -14.30 18.55 2.61
N GLY A 14 -15.34 19.35 2.42
CA GLY A 14 -15.32 20.80 2.58
C GLY A 14 -14.85 21.20 3.98
N GLY A 15 -13.67 21.80 4.02
CA GLY A 15 -13.11 22.49 5.17
C GLY A 15 -11.89 23.26 4.69
N GLU A 16 -12.02 24.59 4.59
CA GLU A 16 -10.90 25.48 4.26
C GLU A 16 -9.75 25.25 5.25
N CYS A 17 -8.66 24.68 4.76
CA CYS A 17 -7.37 24.66 5.45
C CYS A 17 -6.49 25.72 4.78
N ASP A 18 -6.48 26.92 5.36
CA ASP A 18 -5.48 27.96 5.07
C ASP A 18 -4.09 27.44 5.46
N ALA A 19 -3.28 27.09 4.46
CA ALA A 19 -1.85 26.82 4.63
C ALA A 19 -1.02 27.84 3.83
N PRO A 20 0.07 28.39 4.39
CA PRO A 20 0.80 29.50 3.79
C PRO A 20 1.56 29.06 2.54
N ARG A 21 1.47 29.90 1.51
CA ARG A 21 2.18 29.77 0.23
C ARG A 21 3.69 29.66 0.46
N ALA A 22 4.29 28.54 0.06
CA ALA A 22 5.74 28.35 0.12
C ALA A 22 6.43 29.42 -0.76
N GLN A 23 7.39 30.14 -0.18
CA GLN A 23 8.26 31.06 -0.91
C GLN A 23 9.31 30.27 -1.69
N GLU A 24 9.49 30.61 -2.96
CA GLU A 24 10.56 30.09 -3.82
C GLU A 24 11.93 30.52 -3.26
N VAL A 25 12.86 29.56 -3.17
CA VAL A 25 14.26 29.81 -2.83
C VAL A 25 15.04 29.98 -4.14
N PRO A 26 15.69 31.12 -4.43
CA PRO A 26 16.40 31.31 -5.69
C PRO A 26 17.79 30.66 -5.62
N GLY A 27 18.13 29.81 -6.61
CA GLY A 27 19.52 29.48 -6.93
C GLY A 27 19.95 28.02 -6.96
N GLN A 28 19.18 27.11 -7.56
CA GLN A 28 19.73 25.81 -8.00
C GLN A 28 19.78 25.76 -9.53
N GLU A 29 20.98 25.80 -10.09
CA GLU A 29 21.26 25.48 -11.50
C GLU A 29 20.95 24.00 -11.74
N VAL A 30 20.06 23.73 -12.70
CA VAL A 30 19.76 22.38 -13.18
C VAL A 30 20.79 22.04 -14.25
N LEU A 31 21.64 21.05 -13.99
CA LEU A 31 22.54 20.49 -15.01
C LEU A 31 21.70 19.62 -15.95
N GLU A 32 21.54 20.07 -17.19
CA GLU A 32 20.92 19.31 -18.29
C GLU A 32 21.86 18.17 -18.73
N GLU A 33 21.53 16.94 -18.36
CA GLU A 33 22.18 15.74 -18.88
C GLU A 33 21.49 15.31 -20.18
N THR A 34 22.12 15.62 -21.32
CA THR A 34 21.61 15.29 -22.66
C THR A 34 21.90 13.82 -22.99
N ALA A 35 20.91 12.94 -22.87
CA ALA A 35 20.95 11.58 -23.44
C ALA A 35 20.63 11.62 -24.95
N PRO A 36 21.21 10.72 -25.78
CA PRO A 36 21.05 10.79 -27.23
C PRO A 36 19.65 10.33 -27.67
N GLU A 37 19.09 11.08 -28.61
CA GLU A 37 17.76 10.91 -29.20
C GLU A 37 17.75 9.68 -30.14
N GLU A 38 17.31 8.52 -29.64
CA GLU A 38 16.93 7.40 -30.50
C GLU A 38 15.56 7.70 -31.14
N THR A 39 15.59 8.08 -32.41
CA THR A 39 14.40 8.27 -33.24
C THR A 39 13.70 6.92 -33.48
N LEU A 40 12.63 6.65 -32.73
CA LEU A 40 11.69 5.56 -33.03
C LEU A 40 10.89 5.91 -34.29
N PRO A 41 10.61 4.94 -35.18
CA PRO A 41 9.91 5.21 -36.43
C PRO A 41 8.50 5.76 -36.17
N GLU A 42 8.19 6.87 -36.85
CA GLU A 42 6.86 7.47 -36.88
C GLU A 42 5.85 6.43 -37.37
N ASN A 43 4.94 6.02 -36.49
CA ASN A 43 3.82 5.15 -36.84
C ASN A 43 2.53 5.99 -36.80
N ASP A 44 2.25 6.62 -37.92
CA ASP A 44 0.95 6.80 -38.56
C ASP A 44 -0.29 6.80 -37.64
N GLY A 45 -0.71 8.00 -37.21
CA GLY A 45 -2.11 8.46 -37.23
C GLY A 45 -3.22 7.73 -36.45
N ALA A 46 -2.96 6.67 -35.67
CA ALA A 46 -4.04 5.84 -35.09
C ALA A 46 -4.02 5.65 -33.55
N LEU A 47 -3.14 6.33 -32.79
CA LEU A 47 -2.91 6.02 -31.37
C LEU A 47 -3.39 7.05 -30.33
N THR A 48 -4.23 8.01 -30.70
CA THR A 48 -4.81 8.97 -29.72
C THR A 48 -6.25 8.67 -29.32
N GLN A 49 -6.64 7.40 -29.24
CA GLN A 49 -7.75 7.06 -28.35
C GLN A 49 -7.16 6.95 -26.94
N ARG A 50 -7.38 7.97 -26.10
CA ARG A 50 -7.18 7.83 -24.66
C ARG A 50 -8.07 6.69 -24.19
N HIS A 51 -7.49 5.50 -24.02
CA HIS A 51 -8.17 4.37 -23.43
C HIS A 51 -8.62 4.83 -22.04
N GLN A 52 -9.94 4.94 -21.83
CA GLN A 52 -10.46 5.32 -20.53
C GLN A 52 -10.00 4.28 -19.51
N SER A 53 -9.54 4.76 -18.34
CA SER A 53 -9.13 3.87 -17.26
C SER A 53 -10.32 3.05 -16.79
N SER A 54 -10.14 1.73 -16.65
CA SER A 54 -11.19 0.87 -16.09
C SER A 54 -11.43 1.10 -14.61
N TRP A 55 -10.52 1.80 -13.94
CA TRP A 55 -10.58 2.11 -12.52
C TRP A 55 -11.91 2.74 -12.09
N THR A 56 -12.49 3.65 -12.87
CA THR A 56 -13.77 4.32 -12.55
C THR A 56 -15.00 3.66 -13.21
N GLN A 57 -14.81 2.60 -13.99
CA GLN A 57 -15.91 1.91 -14.68
C GLN A 57 -16.82 1.14 -13.73
N LYS A 58 -18.09 0.96 -14.14
CA LYS A 58 -19.05 0.10 -13.45
C LYS A 58 -18.72 -1.36 -13.72
N LEU A 59 -19.20 -2.25 -12.84
CA LEU A 59 -18.88 -3.68 -12.86
C LEU A 59 -19.00 -4.35 -14.24
N ALA A 60 -20.06 -4.06 -15.00
CA ALA A 60 -20.32 -4.68 -16.28
C ALA A 60 -19.38 -4.22 -17.41
N ASP A 61 -18.73 -3.08 -17.23
CA ASP A 61 -17.94 -2.41 -18.26
C ASP A 61 -16.43 -2.66 -18.11
N ILE A 62 -16.00 -3.27 -17.01
CA ILE A 62 -14.58 -3.55 -16.74
C ILE A 62 -14.09 -4.69 -17.66
N PRO A 63 -13.06 -4.47 -18.49
CA PRO A 63 -12.46 -5.53 -19.29
C PRO A 63 -11.90 -6.66 -18.42
N TYR A 64 -12.09 -7.92 -18.83
CA TYR A 64 -11.57 -9.07 -18.09
C TYR A 64 -10.05 -9.04 -17.91
N GLN A 65 -9.33 -8.49 -18.90
CA GLN A 65 -7.88 -8.32 -18.84
C GLN A 65 -7.48 -7.41 -17.67
N ASP A 66 -8.19 -6.28 -17.50
CA ASP A 66 -7.90 -5.33 -16.43
C ASP A 66 -8.21 -5.91 -15.04
N ILE A 67 -9.26 -6.75 -14.91
CA ILE A 67 -9.53 -7.51 -13.68
C ILE A 67 -8.35 -8.42 -13.34
N GLY A 68 -7.86 -9.17 -14.35
CA GLY A 68 -6.72 -10.07 -14.19
C GLY A 68 -5.44 -9.33 -13.80
N ASP A 69 -5.13 -8.23 -14.49
CA ASP A 69 -3.94 -7.42 -14.25
C ASP A 69 -3.95 -6.79 -12.84
N VAL A 70 -5.07 -6.21 -12.42
CA VAL A 70 -5.16 -5.58 -11.09
C VAL A 70 -5.07 -6.60 -9.97
N LEU A 71 -5.70 -7.77 -10.10
CA LEU A 71 -5.52 -8.87 -9.14
C LEU A 71 -4.08 -9.40 -9.13
N ALA A 72 -3.47 -9.55 -10.30
CA ALA A 72 -2.11 -10.03 -10.43
C ALA A 72 -1.13 -9.11 -9.70
N ILE A 73 -1.19 -7.81 -10.02
CA ILE A 73 -0.27 -6.79 -9.50
C ILE A 73 -0.51 -6.54 -8.01
N ASN A 74 -1.77 -6.37 -7.59
CA ASN A 74 -2.05 -5.90 -6.23
C ASN A 74 -2.22 -7.02 -5.19
N SER A 75 -2.37 -8.28 -5.60
CA SER A 75 -2.62 -9.38 -4.65
C SER A 75 -1.78 -10.63 -4.93
N PHE A 76 -1.78 -11.11 -6.17
CA PHE A 76 -1.09 -12.38 -6.51
C PHE A 76 0.43 -12.27 -6.42
N VAL A 77 1.02 -11.21 -6.99
CA VAL A 77 2.46 -10.97 -6.91
C VAL A 77 2.92 -10.75 -5.46
N PRO A 78 2.25 -9.89 -4.65
CA PRO A 78 2.56 -9.79 -3.21
C PRO A 78 2.50 -11.14 -2.48
N LEU A 79 1.47 -11.95 -2.73
CA LEU A 79 1.35 -13.30 -2.16
C LEU A 79 2.57 -14.16 -2.51
N LEU A 80 2.97 -14.16 -3.79
CA LEU A 80 4.12 -14.95 -4.25
C LEU A 80 5.41 -14.47 -3.59
N LEU A 81 5.65 -13.16 -3.51
CA LEU A 81 6.82 -12.60 -2.84
C LEU A 81 6.87 -12.99 -1.37
N ILE A 82 5.75 -12.87 -0.65
CA ILE A 82 5.66 -13.28 0.75
C ILE A 82 5.93 -14.78 0.89
N ARG A 83 5.34 -15.62 0.04
CA ARG A 83 5.53 -17.08 0.05
C ARG A 83 6.99 -17.48 -0.10
N GLU A 84 7.72 -16.87 -1.04
CA GLU A 84 9.11 -17.24 -1.32
C GLU A 84 10.11 -16.59 -0.35
N LEU A 85 9.85 -15.36 0.09
CA LEU A 85 10.80 -14.59 0.91
C LEU A 85 10.63 -14.81 2.40
N LEU A 86 9.40 -14.97 2.90
CA LEU A 86 9.16 -15.17 4.34
C LEU A 86 9.95 -16.37 4.92
N PRO A 87 10.13 -17.51 4.22
CA PRO A 87 10.96 -18.61 4.69
C PRO A 87 12.45 -18.25 4.91
N LEU A 88 12.94 -17.21 4.24
CA LEU A 88 14.31 -16.72 4.30
C LEU A 88 14.48 -15.54 5.28
N MET A 89 13.38 -15.00 5.80
CA MET A 89 13.36 -13.85 6.70
C MET A 89 13.30 -14.26 8.18
N GLY A 90 13.74 -13.34 9.04
CA GLY A 90 13.63 -13.43 10.48
C GLY A 90 14.59 -14.44 11.11
N HIS A 91 14.28 -14.86 12.34
CA HIS A 91 15.04 -15.91 13.00
C HIS A 91 14.55 -17.29 12.55
N PRO A 92 15.45 -18.30 12.49
CA PRO A 92 15.02 -19.68 12.35
C PRO A 92 14.07 -20.04 13.51
N PRO A 93 13.07 -20.89 13.25
CA PRO A 93 12.13 -21.30 14.28
C PRO A 93 12.89 -21.91 15.47
N PRO A 94 12.44 -21.69 16.71
CA PRO A 94 13.10 -22.25 17.89
C PRO A 94 13.17 -23.78 17.74
N THR A 95 14.38 -24.31 17.58
CA THR A 95 14.61 -25.74 17.56
C THR A 95 14.34 -26.29 18.96
N SER A 96 13.62 -27.40 19.06
CA SER A 96 13.19 -28.07 20.30
C SER A 96 14.32 -28.57 21.21
N THR A 97 15.58 -28.23 20.92
CA THR A 97 16.80 -28.65 21.62
C THR A 97 17.53 -27.52 22.36
N SER A 98 17.04 -26.27 22.30
CA SER A 98 17.61 -25.15 23.05
C SER A 98 17.09 -25.13 24.50
N THR A 99 17.80 -25.81 25.40
CA THR A 99 17.55 -25.81 26.86
C THR A 99 18.11 -24.58 27.60
N THR A 100 18.63 -23.59 26.88
CA THR A 100 19.01 -22.30 27.46
C THR A 100 17.75 -21.54 27.85
N GLN A 101 17.61 -21.25 29.15
CA GLN A 101 16.59 -20.38 29.73
C GLN A 101 16.32 -19.21 28.78
N ALA A 102 15.06 -19.10 28.33
CA ALA A 102 14.62 -17.92 27.61
C ALA A 102 14.97 -16.69 28.46
N PRO A 103 15.59 -15.64 27.89
CA PRO A 103 15.66 -14.36 28.57
C PRO A 103 14.25 -13.99 29.03
N GLU A 104 14.09 -13.61 30.30
CA GLU A 104 12.78 -13.24 30.87
C GLU A 104 12.10 -12.10 30.08
N ASP A 105 12.87 -11.34 29.31
CA ASP A 105 12.38 -10.39 28.32
C ASP A 105 12.30 -11.05 26.94
N LYS A 106 11.08 -11.46 26.54
CA LYS A 106 10.80 -11.81 25.15
C LYS A 106 11.15 -10.58 24.30
N PRO A 107 12.15 -10.63 23.40
CA PRO A 107 12.54 -9.45 22.66
C PRO A 107 11.33 -8.94 21.87
N THR A 108 11.01 -7.67 22.06
CA THR A 108 9.85 -7.02 21.46
C THR A 108 10.14 -6.49 20.06
N LYS A 109 11.42 -6.27 19.72
CA LYS A 109 11.88 -5.73 18.43
C LYS A 109 11.83 -6.73 17.26
N PRO A 110 11.07 -6.52 16.17
CA PRO A 110 11.01 -7.45 15.04
C PRO A 110 12.38 -7.83 14.45
N ALA A 111 12.49 -9.06 13.92
CA ALA A 111 13.67 -9.55 13.19
C ALA A 111 13.57 -9.31 11.68
N GLY A 112 12.40 -8.89 11.21
CA GLY A 112 12.12 -8.56 9.82
C GLY A 112 10.73 -7.93 9.70
N TYR A 113 10.46 -7.29 8.58
CA TYR A 113 9.23 -6.55 8.32
C TYR A 113 8.68 -6.89 6.94
N ILE A 114 7.37 -7.05 6.84
CA ILE A 114 6.64 -7.14 5.57
C ILE A 114 5.53 -6.10 5.62
N ILE A 115 5.66 -5.06 4.80
CA ILE A 115 4.70 -3.94 4.79
C ILE A 115 3.95 -3.94 3.46
N ASN A 116 2.70 -4.38 3.49
CA ASN A 116 1.80 -4.38 2.34
C ASN A 116 1.17 -2.99 2.17
N VAL A 117 1.56 -2.25 1.13
CA VAL A 117 0.96 -0.94 0.85
C VAL A 117 -0.43 -1.10 0.25
N SER A 118 -1.43 -0.76 1.05
CA SER A 118 -2.86 -0.94 0.78
C SER A 118 -3.59 0.41 0.78
N SER A 119 -4.92 0.39 0.82
CA SER A 119 -5.77 1.58 0.83
C SER A 119 -7.12 1.29 1.47
N ARG A 120 -7.91 2.34 1.76
CA ARG A 120 -9.32 2.22 2.19
C ARG A 120 -10.17 1.38 1.22
N GLU A 121 -9.81 1.29 -0.06
CA GLU A 121 -10.53 0.47 -1.05
C GLU A 121 -10.63 -1.01 -0.61
N GLY A 122 -9.64 -1.51 0.13
CA GLY A 122 -9.63 -2.87 0.66
C GLY A 122 -10.40 -3.06 1.97
N LEU A 123 -11.02 -2.03 2.52
CA LEU A 123 -11.79 -2.09 3.76
C LEU A 123 -13.29 -2.19 3.48
N SER A 124 -14.01 -2.89 4.35
CA SER A 124 -15.48 -2.89 4.34
C SER A 124 -16.03 -1.55 4.80
N GLU A 125 -17.13 -1.10 4.20
CA GLU A 125 -17.85 0.06 4.69
C GLU A 125 -18.63 -0.29 5.97
N ALA A 126 -18.82 0.70 6.85
CA ALA A 126 -19.55 0.52 8.10
C ALA A 126 -21.02 0.13 7.86
N SER A 127 -21.64 0.70 6.81
CA SER A 127 -23.06 0.54 6.49
C SER A 127 -23.27 0.15 5.02
N PRO A 128 -24.29 -0.66 4.68
CA PRO A 128 -24.56 -1.08 3.30
C PRO A 128 -24.99 0.06 2.35
N ASP A 129 -25.50 1.17 2.90
CA ASP A 129 -25.92 2.37 2.17
C ASP A 129 -24.79 3.41 2.00
N ALA A 130 -23.57 3.07 2.44
CA ALA A 130 -22.40 3.93 2.24
C ALA A 130 -22.15 4.17 0.74
N SER A 131 -22.08 5.44 0.36
CA SER A 131 -21.88 5.86 -1.04
C SER A 131 -20.43 5.75 -1.51
N ILE A 132 -19.47 5.68 -0.59
CA ILE A 132 -18.03 5.80 -0.88
C ILE A 132 -17.56 4.81 -1.95
N LYS A 133 -17.95 3.52 -1.84
CA LYS A 133 -17.58 2.53 -2.88
C LYS A 133 -18.44 2.67 -4.13
N GLY A 134 -19.71 3.05 -4.00
CA GLY A 134 -20.58 3.51 -5.10
C GLY A 134 -20.69 2.64 -6.36
N GLY A 135 -20.26 1.37 -6.32
CA GLY A 135 -20.12 0.51 -7.50
C GLY A 135 -18.97 0.90 -8.45
N HIS A 136 -17.98 1.63 -7.97
CA HIS A 136 -16.76 2.01 -8.69
C HIS A 136 -15.54 1.29 -8.11
N HIS A 137 -14.41 1.33 -8.82
CA HIS A 137 -13.13 0.74 -8.40
C HIS A 137 -13.21 -0.74 -8.01
N VAL A 138 -14.16 -1.50 -8.59
CA VAL A 138 -14.58 -2.82 -8.08
C VAL A 138 -13.40 -3.80 -7.99
N HIS A 139 -12.61 -3.88 -9.06
CA HIS A 139 -11.46 -4.78 -9.14
C HIS A 139 -10.31 -4.32 -8.22
N THR A 140 -10.13 -3.01 -8.02
CA THR A 140 -9.14 -2.47 -7.06
C THR A 140 -9.56 -2.72 -5.63
N ASN A 141 -10.82 -2.43 -5.26
CA ASN A 141 -11.43 -2.77 -3.98
C ASN A 141 -11.23 -4.25 -3.64
N MET A 142 -11.56 -5.14 -4.58
CA MET A 142 -11.37 -6.59 -4.43
C MET A 142 -9.90 -6.95 -4.21
N SER A 143 -8.99 -6.41 -5.03
CA SER A 143 -7.56 -6.73 -4.93
C SER A 143 -6.91 -6.22 -3.63
N LYS A 144 -7.28 -5.02 -3.16
CA LYS A 144 -6.79 -4.47 -1.89
C LYS A 144 -7.36 -5.21 -0.69
N ALA A 145 -8.61 -5.67 -0.77
CA ALA A 145 -9.20 -6.55 0.25
C ALA A 145 -8.46 -7.89 0.31
N ALA A 146 -8.15 -8.49 -0.85
CA ALA A 146 -7.35 -9.72 -0.91
C ALA A 146 -5.95 -9.52 -0.33
N LEU A 147 -5.28 -8.39 -0.62
CA LEU A 147 -3.99 -8.04 -0.04
C LEU A 147 -4.06 -7.91 1.49
N ASN A 148 -5.10 -7.25 2.01
CA ASN A 148 -5.32 -7.13 3.46
C ASN A 148 -5.54 -8.49 4.12
N MET A 149 -6.22 -9.42 3.46
CA MET A 149 -6.44 -10.77 3.98
C MET A 149 -5.15 -11.60 4.02
N ILE A 150 -4.16 -11.34 3.16
CA ILE A 150 -2.84 -11.95 3.30
C ILE A 150 -2.22 -11.54 4.64
N THR A 151 -2.22 -10.23 4.96
CA THR A 151 -1.72 -9.73 6.26
C THR A 151 -2.47 -10.35 7.43
N GLU A 152 -3.81 -10.33 7.41
CA GLU A 152 -4.65 -10.87 8.48
C GLU A 152 -4.36 -12.35 8.76
N THR A 153 -4.13 -13.13 7.69
CA THR A 153 -3.91 -14.58 7.79
C THR A 153 -2.48 -14.93 8.22
N GLU A 154 -1.48 -14.28 7.62
CA GLU A 154 -0.07 -14.71 7.74
C GLU A 154 0.73 -13.96 8.82
N ALA A 155 0.21 -12.85 9.36
CA ALA A 155 0.96 -12.07 10.34
C ALA A 155 1.24 -12.83 11.64
N HIS A 156 0.27 -13.60 12.15
CA HIS A 156 0.48 -14.38 13.37
C HIS A 156 1.52 -15.50 13.18
N PRO A 157 1.41 -16.40 12.16
CA PRO A 157 2.46 -17.38 11.88
C PRO A 157 3.84 -16.76 11.64
N ALA A 158 3.92 -15.67 10.88
CA ALA A 158 5.16 -14.95 10.61
C ALA A 158 5.81 -14.41 11.90
N TRP A 159 5.00 -13.83 12.79
CA TRP A 159 5.48 -13.32 14.08
C TRP A 159 5.91 -14.46 15.02
N ALA A 160 5.04 -15.45 15.21
CA ALA A 160 5.28 -16.55 16.15
C ALA A 160 6.47 -17.43 15.74
N GLY A 161 6.62 -17.71 14.45
CA GLY A 161 7.66 -18.61 13.94
C GLY A 161 8.99 -17.92 13.65
N ARG A 162 8.98 -16.64 13.22
CA ARG A 162 10.16 -15.96 12.65
C ARG A 162 10.44 -14.58 13.22
N ARG A 163 9.53 -14.06 14.06
CA ARG A 163 9.56 -12.67 14.54
C ARG A 163 9.54 -11.64 13.41
N VAL A 164 8.83 -11.97 12.32
CA VAL A 164 8.61 -11.05 11.20
C VAL A 164 7.30 -10.32 11.42
N ALA A 165 7.37 -8.99 11.51
CA ALA A 165 6.19 -8.14 11.67
C ALA A 165 5.57 -7.85 10.30
N MET A 166 4.39 -8.40 10.05
CA MET A 166 3.64 -8.17 8.81
C MET A 166 2.47 -7.22 9.06
N ASN A 167 2.33 -6.15 8.26
CA ASN A 167 1.23 -5.19 8.36
C ASN A 167 0.74 -4.75 6.98
N SER A 168 -0.50 -4.26 6.91
CA SER A 168 -1.00 -3.48 5.78
C SER A 168 -1.02 -2.01 6.16
N VAL A 169 -0.64 -1.11 5.24
CA VAL A 169 -0.60 0.33 5.51
C VAL A 169 -1.29 1.11 4.39
N ASP A 170 -2.22 1.98 4.77
CA ASP A 170 -2.79 3.02 3.91
C ASP A 170 -1.96 4.32 4.08
N PRO A 171 -1.18 4.71 3.07
CA PRO A 171 -0.39 5.95 3.11
C PRO A 171 -1.27 7.20 2.92
N GLY A 172 -2.53 7.04 2.54
CA GLY A 172 -3.45 8.12 2.19
C GLY A 172 -3.31 8.59 0.74
N PHE A 173 -4.10 9.60 0.37
CA PHE A 173 -4.24 10.06 -1.01
C PHE A 173 -3.06 10.92 -1.45
N MET A 174 -2.31 10.42 -2.42
CA MET A 174 -1.20 11.08 -3.10
C MET A 174 -1.34 10.88 -4.60
N SER A 175 -0.82 11.79 -5.40
CA SER A 175 -0.87 11.71 -6.86
C SER A 175 0.50 11.93 -7.47
N ALA A 176 0.76 11.16 -8.52
CA ALA A 176 1.90 11.32 -9.42
C ALA A 176 1.54 12.16 -10.66
N ALA A 177 0.29 12.58 -10.80
CA ALA A 177 -0.12 13.42 -11.91
C ALA A 177 0.28 14.87 -11.65
N ASP A 178 0.96 15.49 -12.61
CA ASP A 178 1.33 16.90 -12.54
C ASP A 178 0.07 17.78 -12.38
N GLY A 179 0.05 18.60 -11.34
CA GLY A 179 -1.01 19.60 -11.11
C GLY A 179 -2.27 19.12 -10.37
N SER A 180 -2.34 17.87 -9.91
CA SER A 180 -3.40 17.46 -8.98
C SER A 180 -3.02 17.83 -7.54
N GLU A 181 -3.83 18.67 -6.90
CA GLU A 181 -3.69 18.96 -5.46
C GLU A 181 -4.09 17.71 -4.66
N CYS A 182 -3.10 17.04 -4.07
CA CYS A 182 -3.34 15.96 -3.12
C CYS A 182 -3.16 16.46 -1.69
N PRO A 183 -3.95 15.94 -0.74
CA PRO A 183 -3.87 16.32 0.67
C PRO A 183 -2.55 15.88 1.31
N ILE A 184 -1.84 14.93 0.70
CA ILE A 184 -0.61 14.35 1.24
C ILE A 184 0.50 14.37 0.17
N GLY A 185 1.70 14.73 0.59
CA GLY A 185 2.92 14.66 -0.23
C GLY A 185 3.66 13.32 -0.07
N TRP A 186 4.51 12.99 -1.04
CA TRP A 186 5.27 11.72 -1.08
C TRP A 186 6.07 11.41 0.19
N ALA A 187 6.69 12.43 0.79
CA ALA A 187 7.47 12.27 2.02
C ALA A 187 6.60 11.84 3.21
N ASP A 188 5.39 12.39 3.34
CA ASP A 188 4.45 12.02 4.41
C ASP A 188 3.85 10.64 4.17
N GLY A 189 3.52 10.30 2.92
CA GLY A 189 3.10 8.93 2.56
C GLY A 189 4.16 7.89 2.90
N ALA A 190 5.42 8.14 2.55
CA ALA A 190 6.54 7.26 2.90
C ALA A 190 6.72 7.14 4.43
N ALA A 191 6.59 8.25 5.16
CA ALA A 191 6.66 8.25 6.63
C ALA A 191 5.57 7.36 7.25
N ARG A 192 4.33 7.39 6.72
CA ARG A 192 3.23 6.54 7.18
C ARG A 192 3.51 5.06 6.98
N VAL A 193 4.08 4.68 5.83
CA VAL A 193 4.50 3.29 5.54
C VAL A 193 5.59 2.83 6.51
N LEU A 194 6.60 3.68 6.75
CA LEU A 194 7.77 3.34 7.57
C LEU A 194 7.53 3.44 9.08
N TRP A 195 6.44 4.07 9.52
CA TRP A 195 6.19 4.32 10.94
C TRP A 195 6.24 3.06 11.82
N CYS A 196 5.63 1.95 11.38
CA CYS A 196 5.64 0.70 12.15
C CYS A 196 7.05 0.08 12.24
N VAL A 197 7.91 0.33 11.25
CA VAL A 197 9.32 -0.03 11.29
C VAL A 197 10.03 0.83 12.33
N ALA A 198 9.83 2.15 12.30
CA ALA A 198 10.41 3.07 13.28
C ALA A 198 10.00 2.74 14.72
N LYS A 199 8.72 2.43 14.97
CA LYS A 199 8.23 1.94 16.28
C LYS A 199 8.99 0.70 16.76
N GLY A 200 9.17 -0.28 15.88
CA GLY A 200 9.89 -1.51 16.24
C GLY A 200 11.40 -1.32 16.40
N GLU A 201 12.03 -0.48 15.59
CA GLU A 201 13.48 -0.29 15.57
C GLU A 201 13.98 0.69 16.63
N VAL A 202 13.26 1.80 16.85
CA VAL A 202 13.65 2.90 17.75
C VAL A 202 13.04 2.72 19.13
N GLU A 203 11.76 2.39 19.22
CA GLU A 203 11.04 2.29 20.49
C GLU A 203 10.99 0.85 21.02
N GLY A 204 11.37 -0.13 20.19
CA GLY A 204 11.29 -1.55 20.54
C GLY A 204 9.86 -2.09 20.57
N GLU A 205 8.88 -1.36 20.02
CA GLU A 205 7.47 -1.75 20.03
C GLU A 205 7.06 -2.42 18.71
N ALA A 206 6.88 -3.74 18.72
CA ALA A 206 6.40 -4.45 17.53
C ALA A 206 4.90 -4.21 17.29
N VAL A 207 4.61 -3.66 16.12
CA VAL A 207 3.27 -3.64 15.52
C VAL A 207 3.22 -4.71 14.44
N TRP A 208 2.26 -5.63 14.50
CA TRP A 208 2.07 -6.69 13.50
C TRP A 208 0.60 -7.12 13.45
N GLY A 209 0.16 -7.64 12.30
CA GLY A 209 -1.20 -8.09 12.07
C GLY A 209 -2.23 -6.96 12.07
N ARG A 210 -1.82 -5.75 11.69
CA ARG A 210 -2.71 -4.58 11.67
C ARG A 210 -2.82 -3.98 10.28
N PHE A 211 -3.99 -3.39 10.02
CA PHE A 211 -4.15 -2.38 9.00
C PHE A 211 -3.89 -1.01 9.63
N LEU A 212 -2.92 -0.27 9.11
CA LEU A 212 -2.49 1.01 9.66
C LEU A 212 -2.92 2.16 8.77
N LYS A 213 -3.43 3.23 9.37
CA LYS A 213 -3.71 4.51 8.74
C LYS A 213 -3.41 5.62 9.75
N HIS A 214 -2.87 6.74 9.28
CA HIS A 214 -2.56 7.89 10.13
C HIS A 214 -1.71 7.59 11.37
N PHE A 215 -0.63 6.82 11.19
CA PHE A 215 0.30 6.44 12.28
C PHE A 215 -0.37 5.65 13.42
N GLY A 216 -1.47 4.95 13.12
CA GLY A 216 -2.21 4.14 14.08
C GLY A 216 -2.93 2.98 13.40
N GLY A 217 -3.52 2.09 14.21
CA GLY A 217 -4.33 0.98 13.73
C GLY A 217 -5.75 1.40 13.36
N VAL A 218 -6.31 0.74 12.34
CA VAL A 218 -7.73 0.81 12.01
C VAL A 218 -8.37 -0.52 12.37
N GLU A 219 -9.49 -0.48 13.10
CA GLU A 219 -10.26 -1.69 13.37
C GLU A 219 -11.03 -2.09 12.10
N ALA A 220 -10.83 -3.33 11.65
CA ALA A 220 -11.74 -3.92 10.67
C ALA A 220 -13.12 -4.06 11.33
N VAL A 221 -14.17 -3.58 10.65
CA VAL A 221 -15.55 -3.74 11.13
C VAL A 221 -15.92 -5.22 11.08
N VAL A 222 -15.69 -5.93 12.19
CA VAL A 222 -16.17 -7.29 12.38
C VAL A 222 -17.63 -7.20 12.83
N ARG A 223 -18.56 -7.44 11.91
CA ARG A 223 -19.95 -7.67 12.29
C ARG A 223 -20.00 -9.03 13.00
N GLY A 224 -20.11 -9.01 14.33
CA GLY A 224 -20.40 -10.21 15.10
C GLY A 224 -21.65 -10.88 14.56
N VAL A 225 -21.59 -12.19 14.37
CA VAL A 225 -22.74 -13.05 14.07
C VAL A 225 -23.43 -13.41 15.37
#